data_AF-K6WYZ8-F1
#
_entry.id   AF-K6WYZ8-F1
#
_cell.length_a   1.000
_cell.length_b   1.000
_cell.length_c   1.000
_cell.angle_alpha   90.00
_cell.angle_beta   90.00
_cell.angle_gamma   90.00
#
_symmetry.space_group_name_H-M   'P 1'
#
loop_
_entity.id
_entity.type
_entity.pdbx_description
1 polymer ?
#
loop_
_entity_poly.entity_id
_entity_poly.type
_entity_poly.pdbx_seq_one_letter_code
_entity_poly.pdbx_strand_id
1 'polypeptide(L)'
;MRLTSAYGISASPPPAQSEAAAQAQAAQPAAPAKPAFSVLNDFRYLTDSDNELLAKATGETIDPGITGRTGPASAFAQQLALDRRTGQLAPNQDVTAVYLRNAAAAIDTANAGRANFTNPYSGEVMERAVAHLEATGRGRADIRL
;
A
#
# COMPACT_ATOMS: atom_id res chain seq x y z
N MET A 1 -70.01 -21.00 37.55
CA MET A 1 -68.76 -20.22 37.38
C MET A 1 -67.67 -21.11 36.78
N ARG A 2 -67.37 -20.96 35.48
CA ARG A 2 -66.02 -21.12 34.85
C ARG A 2 -66.10 -20.51 33.43
N LEU A 3 -65.36 -19.43 33.21
CA LEU A 3 -64.98 -18.89 31.89
C LEU A 3 -63.72 -19.68 31.45
N THR A 4 -63.39 -19.95 30.19
CA THR A 4 -63.04 -18.99 29.13
C THR A 4 -62.99 -19.65 27.74
N SER A 5 -63.20 -18.80 26.72
CA SER A 5 -63.12 -18.94 25.26
C SER A 5 -61.95 -19.73 24.65
N ALA A 6 -62.18 -20.27 23.44
CA ALA A 6 -61.40 -19.92 22.24
C ALA A 6 -62.11 -20.38 20.95
N TYR A 7 -62.30 -19.41 20.05
CA TYR A 7 -62.61 -19.50 18.61
C TYR A 7 -61.62 -20.44 17.88
N GLY A 8 -61.89 -21.06 16.74
CA GLY A 8 -62.80 -20.75 15.63
C GLY A 8 -62.02 -21.04 14.34
N ILE A 9 -62.51 -22.01 13.57
CA ILE A 9 -61.90 -22.62 12.38
C ILE A 9 -62.18 -21.76 11.13
N SER A 10 -61.39 -21.96 10.05
CA SER A 10 -61.61 -21.61 8.62
C SER A 10 -60.84 -20.39 8.10
N ALA A 11 -60.42 -20.27 6.83
CA ALA A 11 -60.21 -21.17 5.69
C ALA A 11 -59.58 -20.28 4.57
N SER A 12 -58.58 -20.78 3.83
CA SER A 12 -58.26 -20.58 2.39
C SER A 12 -58.17 -19.17 1.69
N PRO A 13 -57.47 -19.07 0.52
CA PRO A 13 -56.67 -17.92 0.04
C PRO A 13 -57.27 -17.23 -1.24
N PRO A 14 -56.48 -16.57 -2.14
CA PRO A 14 -55.62 -15.36 -2.07
C PRO A 14 -56.25 -14.18 -2.89
N PRO A 15 -55.62 -12.99 -3.06
CA PRO A 15 -54.76 -12.79 -4.25
C PRO A 15 -53.61 -11.76 -4.08
N ALA A 16 -52.71 -11.78 -5.07
CA ALA A 16 -51.89 -10.66 -5.55
C ALA A 16 -50.96 -9.94 -4.54
N GLN A 17 -49.66 -10.22 -4.63
CA GLN A 17 -48.57 -9.26 -4.43
C GLN A 17 -47.22 -9.90 -4.79
N SER A 18 -47.02 -10.19 -6.07
CA SER A 18 -45.71 -10.52 -6.64
C SER A 18 -45.42 -9.47 -7.69
N GLU A 19 -44.85 -8.32 -7.30
CA GLU A 19 -44.18 -7.37 -8.23
C GLU A 19 -43.53 -6.13 -7.59
N ALA A 20 -43.48 -5.97 -6.27
CA ALA A 20 -42.91 -4.76 -5.63
C ALA A 20 -41.56 -4.97 -4.91
N ALA A 21 -40.79 -6.01 -5.25
CA ALA A 21 -39.48 -6.29 -4.62
C ALA A 21 -38.31 -6.39 -5.61
N ALA A 22 -38.46 -5.90 -6.84
CA ALA A 22 -37.44 -6.01 -7.89
C ALA A 22 -36.73 -4.69 -8.26
N GLN A 23 -37.02 -3.57 -7.59
CA GLN A 23 -36.43 -2.26 -7.93
C GLN A 23 -36.04 -1.46 -6.68
N ALA A 24 -35.09 -1.98 -5.91
CA ALA A 24 -34.37 -1.20 -4.90
C ALA A 24 -32.97 -1.77 -4.62
N GLN A 25 -32.27 -2.28 -5.64
CA GLN A 25 -30.80 -2.31 -5.61
C GLN A 25 -30.31 -1.07 -6.31
N ALA A 26 -30.39 0.04 -5.56
CA ALA A 26 -29.68 1.26 -5.86
C ALA A 26 -28.22 0.89 -6.15
N ALA A 27 -27.74 1.30 -7.33
CA ALA A 27 -26.35 1.28 -7.71
C ALA A 27 -25.53 1.98 -6.61
N GLN A 28 -24.97 1.20 -5.69
CA GLN A 28 -23.87 1.68 -4.88
C GLN A 28 -22.76 2.01 -5.87
N PRO A 29 -22.22 3.24 -5.90
CA PRO A 29 -21.01 3.49 -6.65
C PRO A 29 -19.98 2.51 -6.14
N ALA A 30 -19.50 1.63 -7.01
CA ALA A 30 -18.41 0.72 -6.69
C ALA A 30 -17.30 1.58 -6.11
N ALA A 31 -17.00 1.38 -4.81
CA ALA A 31 -15.86 2.03 -4.19
C ALA A 31 -14.66 1.83 -5.13
N PRO A 32 -13.87 2.87 -5.43
CA PRO A 32 -12.73 2.71 -6.32
C PRO A 32 -11.91 1.54 -5.82
N ALA A 33 -11.71 0.54 -6.68
CA ALA A 33 -10.94 -0.64 -6.34
C ALA A 33 -9.63 -0.14 -5.71
N LYS A 34 -9.43 -0.46 -4.41
CA LYS A 34 -8.18 -0.14 -3.73
C LYS A 34 -7.08 -0.63 -4.65
N PRO A 35 -6.13 0.21 -5.09
CA PRO A 35 -5.15 -0.19 -6.07
C PRO A 35 -4.44 -1.43 -5.53
N ALA A 36 -4.66 -2.57 -6.19
CA ALA A 36 -4.11 -3.83 -5.76
C ALA A 36 -2.59 -3.66 -5.66
N PHE A 37 -2.03 -3.99 -4.50
CA PHE A 37 -0.59 -3.95 -4.25
C PHE A 37 0.04 -5.06 -5.08
N SER A 38 0.47 -4.72 -6.29
CA SER A 38 1.28 -5.61 -7.12
C SER A 38 2.71 -5.09 -7.06
N VAL A 39 3.53 -5.77 -6.27
CA VAL A 39 4.95 -5.43 -6.08
C VAL A 39 5.68 -5.31 -7.43
N LEU A 40 5.36 -6.18 -8.39
CA LEU A 40 5.91 -6.16 -9.75
C LEU A 40 5.47 -4.93 -10.58
N ASN A 41 4.28 -4.40 -10.30
CA ASN A 41 3.73 -3.23 -10.96
C ASN A 41 4.36 -1.93 -10.42
N ASP A 42 4.79 -1.92 -9.17
CA ASP A 42 5.26 -0.72 -8.49
C ASP A 42 6.73 -0.40 -8.84
N PHE A 43 7.53 -1.40 -9.22
CA PHE A 43 8.91 -1.18 -9.65
C PHE A 43 9.06 -0.35 -10.93
N ARG A 44 8.01 -0.21 -11.74
CA ARG A 44 8.06 0.65 -12.93
C ARG A 44 8.23 2.13 -12.62
N TYR A 45 7.95 2.53 -11.37
CA TYR A 45 8.05 3.91 -10.92
C TYR A 45 9.44 4.24 -10.35
N LEU A 46 10.34 3.25 -10.27
CA LEU A 46 11.73 3.49 -9.90
C LEU A 46 12.47 4.20 -11.03
N THR A 47 13.31 5.15 -10.67
CA THR A 47 14.25 5.82 -11.58
C THR A 47 15.55 5.04 -11.69
N ASP A 48 16.40 5.41 -12.66
CA ASP A 48 17.76 4.88 -12.75
C ASP A 48 18.58 5.19 -11.49
N SER A 49 18.37 6.36 -10.89
CA SER A 49 19.04 6.76 -9.63
C SER A 49 18.57 5.93 -8.43
N ASP A 50 17.31 5.45 -8.43
CA ASP A 50 16.82 4.50 -7.42
C ASP A 50 17.44 3.12 -7.63
N ASN A 51 17.51 2.64 -8.87
CA ASN A 51 18.10 1.35 -9.19
C ASN A 51 19.58 1.29 -8.81
N GLU A 52 20.33 2.38 -9.02
CA GLU A 52 21.71 2.50 -8.54
C GLU A 52 21.77 2.42 -7.01
N LEU A 53 20.92 3.17 -6.31
CA LEU A 53 20.85 3.15 -4.85
C LEU A 53 20.55 1.74 -4.33
N LEU A 54 19.59 1.05 -4.93
CA LEU A 54 19.20 -0.31 -4.54
C LEU A 54 20.33 -1.30 -4.80
N ALA A 55 21.02 -1.21 -5.93
CA ALA A 55 22.19 -2.03 -6.22
C ALA A 55 23.30 -1.84 -5.16
N LYS A 56 23.51 -0.60 -4.68
CA LYS A 56 24.50 -0.31 -3.63
C LYS A 56 24.04 -0.74 -2.24
N ALA A 57 22.77 -0.56 -1.91
CA ALA A 57 22.23 -0.81 -0.58
C ALA A 57 21.89 -2.28 -0.32
N THR A 58 21.50 -3.02 -1.37
CA THR A 58 20.98 -4.39 -1.27
C THR A 58 21.72 -5.39 -2.13
N GLY A 59 22.45 -4.93 -3.15
CA GLY A 59 23.01 -5.79 -4.19
C GLY A 59 21.98 -6.21 -5.25
N GLU A 60 20.73 -5.73 -5.15
CA GLU A 60 19.67 -6.06 -6.10
C GLU A 60 19.77 -5.19 -7.36
N THR A 61 19.64 -5.82 -8.52
CA THR A 61 19.43 -5.13 -9.80
C THR A 61 17.96 -5.28 -10.19
N ILE A 62 17.28 -4.16 -10.40
CA ILE A 62 15.88 -4.12 -10.84
C ILE A 62 15.85 -3.53 -12.24
N ASP A 63 15.65 -4.39 -13.23
CA ASP A 63 15.55 -3.95 -14.62
C ASP A 63 14.14 -3.40 -14.90
N PRO A 64 14.01 -2.19 -15.46
CA PRO A 64 12.71 -1.62 -15.82
C PRO A 64 11.96 -2.54 -16.80
N GLY A 65 10.79 -3.01 -16.40
CA GLY A 65 9.91 -3.80 -17.28
C GLY A 65 10.29 -5.28 -17.44
N ILE A 66 11.39 -5.75 -16.84
CA ILE A 66 11.74 -7.17 -16.83
C ILE A 66 11.18 -7.80 -15.54
N THR A 67 10.15 -8.63 -15.70
CA THR A 67 9.60 -9.51 -14.65
C THR A 67 10.57 -10.64 -14.25
N GLY A 68 11.73 -10.75 -14.92
CA GLY A 68 12.76 -11.79 -14.74
C GLY A 68 13.68 -11.58 -13.55
N ARG A 69 13.14 -11.08 -12.43
CA ARG A 69 13.90 -10.99 -11.19
C ARG A 69 14.05 -12.39 -10.58
N THR A 70 15.27 -12.84 -10.36
CA THR A 70 15.55 -14.06 -9.57
C THR A 70 15.40 -13.76 -8.08
N GLY A 71 14.23 -14.06 -7.51
CA GLY A 71 13.96 -14.00 -6.07
C GLY A 71 13.12 -12.81 -5.60
N PRO A 72 12.57 -12.86 -4.37
CA PRO A 72 11.69 -11.83 -3.83
C PRO A 72 12.42 -10.51 -3.58
N ALA A 73 11.74 -9.37 -3.77
CA ALA A 73 12.24 -8.05 -3.46
C ALA A 73 12.55 -7.81 -1.98
N SER A 74 13.69 -7.17 -1.70
CA SER A 74 13.96 -6.63 -0.37
C SER A 74 12.81 -5.71 0.06
N ALA A 75 12.49 -5.72 1.35
CA ALA A 75 11.48 -4.83 1.90
C ALA A 75 11.82 -3.35 1.60
N PHE A 76 13.12 -3.01 1.62
CA PHE A 76 13.63 -1.69 1.25
C PHE A 76 13.23 -1.30 -0.19
N ALA A 77 13.48 -2.18 -1.17
CA ALA A 77 13.11 -1.93 -2.56
C ALA A 77 11.58 -1.80 -2.74
N GLN A 78 10.80 -2.65 -2.07
CA GLN A 78 9.34 -2.59 -2.12
C GLN A 78 8.80 -1.27 -1.55
N GLN A 79 9.36 -0.81 -0.43
CA GLN A 79 8.95 0.46 0.17
C GLN A 79 9.31 1.64 -0.74
N LEU A 80 10.49 1.65 -1.34
CA LEU A 80 10.90 2.73 -2.25
C LEU A 80 10.00 2.81 -3.49
N ALA A 81 9.65 1.66 -4.07
CA ALA A 81 8.71 1.57 -5.17
C ALA A 81 7.31 2.06 -4.76
N LEU A 82 6.85 1.72 -3.55
CA LEU A 82 5.58 2.20 -3.00
C LEU A 82 5.60 3.72 -2.80
N ASP A 83 6.70 4.28 -2.30
CA ASP A 83 6.83 5.71 -2.06
C ASP A 83 6.79 6.51 -3.36
N ARG A 84 7.43 6.00 -4.42
CA ARG A 84 7.33 6.55 -5.78
C ARG A 84 5.90 6.49 -6.32
N ARG A 85 5.26 5.33 -6.21
CA ARG A 85 3.89 5.11 -6.69
C ARG A 85 2.87 6.01 -6.00
N THR A 86 3.01 6.20 -4.69
CA THR A 86 2.07 6.97 -3.87
C THR A 86 2.36 8.47 -3.89
N GLY A 87 3.46 8.89 -4.53
CA GLY A 87 3.87 10.29 -4.61
C GLY A 87 4.49 10.82 -3.32
N GLN A 88 4.81 9.96 -2.35
CA GLN A 88 5.64 10.33 -1.19
C GLN A 88 7.04 10.75 -1.62
N LEU A 89 7.50 10.20 -2.75
CA LEU A 89 8.67 10.66 -3.48
C LEU A 89 8.25 10.98 -4.92
N ALA A 90 8.40 12.25 -5.32
CA ALA A 90 7.93 12.70 -6.63
C ALA A 90 8.71 12.01 -7.77
N PRO A 91 8.13 11.72 -8.94
CA PRO A 91 8.76 10.89 -9.99
C PRO A 91 10.15 11.32 -10.46
N ASN A 92 10.47 12.62 -10.42
CA ASN A 92 11.76 13.16 -10.86
C ASN A 92 12.66 13.65 -9.71
N GLN A 93 12.26 13.38 -8.46
CA GLN A 93 13.02 13.79 -7.29
C GLN A 93 14.07 12.73 -6.97
N ASP A 94 15.33 13.12 -6.75
CA ASP A 94 16.33 12.19 -6.26
C ASP A 94 16.08 11.80 -4.80
N VAL A 95 16.32 10.53 -4.48
CA VAL A 95 16.36 10.06 -3.09
C VAL A 95 17.52 10.75 -2.38
N THR A 96 17.27 11.25 -1.18
CA THR A 96 18.29 11.85 -0.31
C THR A 96 18.38 11.11 1.02
N ALA A 97 19.52 11.22 1.71
CA ALA A 97 19.68 10.63 3.04
C ALA A 97 18.67 11.21 4.05
N VAL A 98 18.36 12.51 3.92
CA VAL A 98 17.34 13.20 4.74
C VAL A 98 15.96 12.59 4.50
N TYR A 99 15.60 12.37 3.24
CA TYR A 99 14.34 11.74 2.88
C TYR A 99 14.21 10.35 3.54
N LEU A 100 15.21 9.47 3.37
CA LEU A 100 15.14 8.12 3.93
C LEU A 100 15.04 8.11 5.46
N ARG A 101 15.78 9.00 6.14
CA ARG A 101 15.70 9.13 7.61
C ARG A 101 14.31 9.60 8.07
N ASN A 102 13.73 10.58 7.36
CA ASN A 102 12.40 11.09 7.66
C ASN A 102 11.32 10.03 7.40
N ALA A 103 11.43 9.31 6.29
CA ALA A 103 10.52 8.22 5.94
C ALA A 103 10.61 7.08 6.97
N ALA A 104 11.82 6.69 7.39
CA ALA A 104 12.01 5.71 8.45
C ALA A 104 11.30 6.13 9.75
N ALA A 105 11.54 7.36 10.21
CA ALA A 105 10.90 7.89 11.43
C ALA A 105 9.37 7.95 11.33
N ALA A 106 8.84 8.32 10.15
CA ALA A 106 7.40 8.34 9.92
C ALA A 106 6.78 6.93 9.96
N ILE A 107 7.45 5.94 9.35
CA ILE A 107 7.03 4.53 9.37
C ILE A 107 7.05 3.97 10.80
N ASP A 108 8.10 4.25 11.57
CA ASP A 108 8.20 3.84 12.98
C ASP A 108 7.07 4.44 13.81
N THR A 109 6.80 5.74 13.65
CA THR A 109 5.73 6.44 14.35
C THR A 109 4.36 5.85 14.00
N ALA A 110 4.10 5.61 12.71
CA ALA A 110 2.83 5.07 12.23
C ALA A 110 2.58 3.61 12.67
N ASN A 111 3.63 2.86 12.99
CA ASN A 111 3.54 1.46 13.40
C ASN A 111 3.94 1.24 14.87
N ALA A 112 4.01 2.31 15.66
CA ALA A 112 4.36 2.23 17.07
C ALA A 112 3.44 1.24 17.81
N GLY A 113 4.05 0.31 18.55
CA GLY A 113 3.33 -0.72 19.30
C GLY A 113 2.82 -1.91 18.48
N ARG A 114 3.05 -1.97 17.15
CA ARG A 114 2.74 -3.18 16.38
C ARG A 114 3.79 -4.26 16.63
N ALA A 115 3.37 -5.36 17.23
CA ALA A 115 4.22 -6.53 17.42
C ALA A 115 4.67 -7.10 16.06
N ASN A 116 5.92 -7.54 15.99
CA ASN A 116 6.54 -8.16 14.80
C ASN A 116 6.58 -7.26 13.55
N PHE A 117 6.44 -5.95 13.71
CA PHE A 117 6.67 -5.01 12.62
C PHE A 117 8.18 -4.73 12.47
N THR A 118 8.68 -4.79 11.24
CA THR A 118 10.05 -4.39 10.91
C THR A 118 9.98 -3.27 9.89
N ASN A 119 10.58 -2.14 10.22
CA ASN A 119 10.63 -0.99 9.33
C ASN A 119 11.50 -1.33 8.09
N PRO A 120 10.96 -1.19 6.87
CA PRO A 120 11.72 -1.42 5.64
C PRO A 120 12.94 -0.53 5.48
N TYR A 121 12.94 0.67 6.08
CA TYR A 121 14.05 1.62 6.11
C TYR A 121 14.82 1.55 7.43
N SER A 122 15.30 0.36 7.78
CA SER A 122 16.10 0.15 8.99
C SER A 122 17.26 -0.84 8.76
N GLY A 123 18.14 -0.96 9.76
CA GLY A 123 19.26 -1.90 9.76
C GLY A 123 20.34 -1.61 8.73
N GLU A 124 21.15 -2.63 8.43
CA GLU A 124 22.36 -2.50 7.58
C GLU A 124 22.05 -1.99 6.15
N VAL A 125 20.89 -2.34 5.59
CA VAL A 125 20.50 -1.87 4.25
C VAL A 125 20.30 -0.35 4.25
N MET A 126 19.61 0.17 5.26
CA MET A 126 19.41 1.60 5.44
C MET A 126 20.75 2.33 5.68
N GLU A 127 21.63 1.76 6.50
CA GLU A 127 22.97 2.32 6.75
C GLU A 127 23.80 2.41 5.46
N ARG A 128 23.82 1.34 4.64
CA ARG A 128 24.51 1.34 3.34
C ARG A 128 23.91 2.36 2.37
N ALA A 129 22.57 2.45 2.32
CA ALA A 129 21.88 3.43 1.48
C ALA A 129 22.26 4.86 1.86
N VAL A 130 22.18 5.19 3.15
CA VAL A 130 22.54 6.52 3.68
C VAL A 130 24.01 6.84 3.42
N ALA A 131 24.92 5.91 3.70
CA ALA A 131 26.35 6.11 3.45
C ALA A 131 26.65 6.39 1.97
N HIS A 132 25.99 5.66 1.06
CA HIS A 132 26.13 5.92 -0.37
C HIS A 132 25.58 7.29 -0.79
N LEU A 133 24.42 7.69 -0.25
CA LEU A 133 23.84 9.00 -0.54
C LEU A 133 24.71 10.15 -0.02
N GLU A 134 25.28 10.01 1.17
CA GLU A 134 26.23 10.99 1.72
C GLU A 134 27.51 11.08 0.89
N ALA A 135 28.07 9.93 0.47
CA ALA A 135 29.26 9.88 -0.38
C ALA A 135 29.05 10.49 -1.77
N THR A 136 27.82 10.45 -2.29
CA THR A 136 27.45 11.01 -3.61
C THR A 136 26.94 12.45 -3.54
N GLY A 137 27.05 13.11 -2.37
CA GLY A 137 26.60 14.50 -2.18
C GLY A 137 25.08 14.65 -1.99
N ARG A 138 24.31 13.55 -2.03
CA ARG A 138 22.86 13.50 -1.76
C ARG A 138 22.53 13.35 -0.27
N GLY A 139 23.44 13.79 0.59
CA GLY A 139 23.33 13.70 2.04
C GLY A 139 22.40 14.74 2.67
N ARG A 140 22.13 15.85 1.97
CA ARG A 140 21.29 16.96 2.43
C ARG A 140 20.18 17.24 1.42
N ALA A 141 19.07 17.81 1.90
CA ALA A 141 18.12 18.45 0.99
C ALA A 141 18.79 19.72 0.48
N ASP A 142 19.21 19.73 -0.78
CA ASP A 142 19.69 20.94 -1.44
C ASP A 142 18.51 21.91 -1.56
N ILE A 143 18.38 22.82 -0.61
CA ILE A 143 17.54 24.01 -0.79
C ILE A 143 18.29 24.91 -1.77
N ARG A 144 18.00 24.78 -3.07
CA ARG A 144 18.34 25.81 -4.03
C ARG A 144 17.39 26.99 -3.77
N LEU A 145 17.91 28.03 -3.13
CA LEU A 145 17.30 29.36 -3.00
C LEU A 145 17.35 30.11 -4.33
#